data_AF-A0A9W4TGZ1-F1
#
_entry.id   AF-A0A9W4TGZ1-F1
#
_cell.length_a   1.000
_cell.length_b   1.000
_cell.length_c   1.000
_cell.angle_alpha   90.00
_cell.angle_beta   90.00
_cell.angle_gamma   90.00
#
_symmetry.space_group_name_H-M   'P 1'
#
loop_
_entity.id
_entity.type
_entity.pdbx_description
1 polymer ?
#
loop_
_entity_poly.entity_id
_entity_poly.type
_entity_poly.pdbx_seq_one_letter_code
_entity_poly.pdbx_strand_id
1 'polypeptide(L)'
;MKKITLVLLLLSSFTILFAQAPQKMSYQSVIRKADGTLVAGTLVSIKTSILVGSASGTASYVETQTTTTNSNGLATIEIGGGTVITGTFSGINWGVGSHFIKTEIDPTGGSNYTISGTSQLLSVPYALYAGSSQSKGRTSLIIAGDITDAQAAAQVAAELGPETENIYIMNTTNLTTLDLSAAKRLVDLSIKSNSNLVSVNLSNLSDVYNALYVEGNARLSSISFPVLKTVLASEIYFSGNSALQSVSFPLLTKTKTIYISGNAFLSYIDLPVFSSFYSNLYSFQVSRNALPSYHINSLLSKLLNVSPASGKFIDLSGQTPPAPPTGQGIIDKATIKMNNSISTD
;
A
#
# COMPACT_ATOMS: atom_id res chain seq x y z
N MET A 1 31.32 32.55 -21.75
CA MET A 1 31.51 32.69 -20.29
C MET A 1 30.19 32.52 -19.52
N LYS A 2 29.13 33.30 -19.79
CA LYS A 2 27.83 33.22 -19.07
C LYS A 2 27.18 31.81 -18.98
N LYS A 3 27.29 30.99 -20.03
CA LYS A 3 26.76 29.61 -20.06
C LYS A 3 27.52 28.64 -19.15
N ILE A 4 28.83 28.82 -19.00
CA ILE A 4 29.67 27.99 -18.11
C ILE A 4 29.39 28.36 -16.65
N THR A 5 29.22 29.64 -16.36
CA THR A 5 28.84 30.12 -15.02
C THR A 5 27.48 29.56 -14.59
N LEU A 6 26.51 29.46 -15.51
CA LEU A 6 25.19 28.89 -15.23
C LEU A 6 25.24 27.38 -14.95
N VAL A 7 26.07 26.63 -15.67
CA VAL A 7 26.28 25.20 -15.45
C VAL A 7 26.98 24.94 -14.11
N LEU A 8 28.01 25.74 -13.75
CA LEU A 8 28.66 25.64 -12.44
C LEU A 8 27.69 25.94 -11.29
N LEU A 9 26.81 26.94 -11.47
CA LEU A 9 25.77 27.28 -10.50
C LEU A 9 24.75 26.14 -10.34
N LEU A 10 24.34 25.50 -11.43
CA LEU A 10 23.42 24.35 -11.40
C LEU A 10 24.02 23.09 -10.75
N LEU A 11 25.33 22.85 -10.93
CA LEU A 11 26.01 21.74 -10.26
C LEU A 11 26.17 21.98 -8.76
N SER A 12 26.28 23.25 -8.32
CA SER A 12 26.38 23.60 -6.90
C SER A 12 25.05 23.48 -6.12
N SER A 13 23.91 23.41 -6.80
CA SER A 13 22.58 23.23 -6.19
C SER A 13 22.22 21.79 -5.80
N PHE A 14 23.09 20.80 -6.05
CA PHE A 14 22.88 19.40 -5.68
C PHE A 14 23.66 18.96 -4.43
N THR A 15 23.88 19.85 -3.47
CA THR A 15 24.42 19.41 -2.17
C THR A 15 23.34 18.62 -1.42
N ILE A 16 23.57 17.32 -1.28
CA ILE A 16 22.73 16.41 -0.50
C ILE A 16 22.90 16.82 0.96
N LEU A 17 21.93 17.54 1.52
CA LEU A 17 21.88 17.84 2.95
C LEU A 17 21.54 16.55 3.69
N PHE A 18 22.49 16.00 4.45
CA PHE A 18 22.24 14.92 5.39
C PHE A 18 21.55 15.48 6.65
N ALA A 19 20.23 15.70 6.58
CA ALA A 19 19.42 16.11 7.73
C ALA A 19 19.03 14.93 8.64
N GLN A 20 19.90 13.92 8.79
CA GLN A 20 19.58 12.79 9.67
C GLN A 20 19.64 13.27 11.12
N ALA A 21 18.58 13.00 11.88
CA ALA A 21 18.59 13.23 13.31
C ALA A 21 19.80 12.49 13.92
N PRO A 22 20.54 13.12 14.85
CA PRO A 22 21.69 12.47 15.50
C PRO A 22 21.30 11.07 16.00
N GLN A 23 22.08 10.06 15.64
CA GLN A 23 21.87 8.65 16.05
C GLN A 23 22.35 8.42 17.49
N LYS A 24 21.88 9.27 18.41
CA LYS A 24 22.23 9.26 19.83
C LYS A 24 21.15 9.92 20.67
N MET A 25 21.07 9.57 21.96
CA MET A 25 20.13 10.17 22.93
C MET A 25 20.82 10.52 24.24
N SER A 26 20.45 11.65 24.85
CA SER A 26 21.00 12.04 26.15
C SER A 26 20.51 11.13 27.28
N TYR A 27 21.41 10.76 28.18
CA TYR A 27 21.10 10.00 29.38
C TYR A 27 21.82 10.58 30.59
N GLN A 28 21.09 10.68 31.69
CA GLN A 28 21.60 11.19 32.96
C GLN A 28 21.23 10.25 34.09
N SER A 29 22.18 10.00 34.98
CA SER A 29 21.95 9.19 36.17
C SER A 29 22.81 9.69 37.32
N VAL A 30 22.25 9.70 38.52
CA VAL A 30 23.00 9.94 39.76
C VAL A 30 23.55 8.60 40.24
N ILE A 31 24.87 8.53 40.44
CA ILE A 31 25.56 7.29 40.81
C ILE A 31 25.82 7.29 42.32
N ARG A 32 25.36 6.21 42.97
CA ARG A 32 25.56 5.96 44.40
C ARG A 32 26.20 4.60 44.60
N LYS A 33 27.06 4.49 45.61
CA LYS A 33 27.57 3.20 46.10
C LYS A 33 26.47 2.45 46.87
N ALA A 34 26.74 1.19 47.21
CA ALA A 34 25.81 0.35 47.99
C ALA A 34 25.47 0.94 49.37
N ASP A 35 26.35 1.74 49.96
CA ASP A 35 26.14 2.47 51.22
C ASP A 35 25.35 3.79 51.05
N GLY A 36 24.92 4.11 49.83
CA GLY A 36 24.16 5.32 49.50
C GLY A 36 25.02 6.58 49.26
N THR A 37 26.34 6.50 49.47
CA THR A 37 27.27 7.61 49.23
C THR A 37 27.35 7.95 47.74
N LEU A 38 27.46 9.24 47.43
CA LEU A 38 27.59 9.72 46.05
C LEU A 38 28.98 9.37 45.51
N VAL A 39 29.03 8.86 44.29
CA VAL A 39 30.27 8.77 43.51
C VAL A 39 30.46 10.11 42.83
N ALA A 40 31.10 11.07 43.50
CA ALA A 40 31.26 12.45 43.04
C ALA A 40 32.68 12.72 42.52
N GLY A 41 32.81 13.53 41.46
CA GLY A 41 34.11 13.93 40.92
C GLY A 41 34.99 12.79 40.40
N THR A 42 34.42 11.61 40.18
CA THR A 42 35.16 10.37 39.90
C THR A 42 34.88 9.91 38.48
N LEU A 43 35.94 9.44 37.79
CA LEU A 43 35.80 8.79 36.50
C LEU A 43 35.12 7.43 36.69
N VAL A 44 34.01 7.22 35.97
CA VAL A 44 33.26 5.98 35.98
C VAL A 44 33.19 5.39 34.57
N SER A 45 33.05 4.07 34.49
CA SER A 45 32.80 3.35 33.24
C SER A 45 31.38 2.84 33.25
N ILE A 46 30.65 3.10 32.16
CA ILE A 46 29.23 2.78 32.01
C ILE A 46 29.08 1.91 30.77
N LYS A 47 28.53 0.73 30.96
CA LYS A 47 28.06 -0.14 29.88
C LYS A 47 26.55 0.01 29.75
N THR A 48 26.10 0.37 28.57
CA THR A 48 24.69 0.58 28.25
C THR A 48 24.21 -0.50 27.30
N SER A 49 23.05 -1.09 27.59
CA SER A 49 22.37 -2.06 26.71
C SER A 49 20.94 -1.60 26.43
N ILE A 50 20.51 -1.71 25.17
CA ILE A 50 19.10 -1.54 24.78
C ILE A 50 18.47 -2.92 24.68
N LEU A 51 17.57 -3.23 25.60
CA LEU A 51 16.86 -4.51 25.68
C LEU A 51 15.49 -4.40 25.01
N VAL A 52 15.06 -5.47 24.34
CA VAL A 52 13.78 -5.52 23.61
C VAL A 52 12.77 -6.40 24.33
N GLY A 53 11.51 -5.95 24.37
CA GLY A 53 10.34 -6.69 24.85
C GLY A 53 10.16 -6.67 26.37
N SER A 54 11.23 -6.78 27.16
CA SER A 54 11.18 -6.74 28.63
C SER A 54 12.48 -6.24 29.27
N ALA A 55 12.44 -5.93 30.57
CA ALA A 55 13.61 -5.52 31.35
C ALA A 55 14.71 -6.60 31.46
N SER A 56 14.42 -7.84 31.07
CA SER A 56 15.38 -8.95 31.01
C SER A 56 15.48 -9.53 29.59
N GLY A 57 15.01 -8.78 28.58
CA GLY A 57 15.03 -9.19 27.19
C GLY A 57 16.43 -9.21 26.59
N THR A 58 16.53 -9.68 25.35
CA THR A 58 17.78 -9.69 24.60
C THR A 58 18.26 -8.28 24.30
N ALA A 59 19.57 -8.03 24.44
CA ALA A 59 20.18 -6.77 24.06
C ALA A 59 20.30 -6.66 22.54
N SER A 60 19.60 -5.69 21.94
CA SER A 60 19.70 -5.36 20.52
C SER A 60 20.91 -4.47 20.21
N TYR A 61 21.41 -3.76 21.21
CA TYR A 61 22.56 -2.86 21.11
C TYR A 61 23.27 -2.78 22.46
N VAL A 62 24.61 -2.77 22.44
CA VAL A 62 25.46 -2.64 23.62
C VAL A 62 26.64 -1.72 23.30
N GLU A 63 26.93 -0.77 24.19
CA GLU A 63 28.09 0.13 24.12
C GLU A 63 28.72 0.36 25.51
N THR A 64 29.94 0.88 25.51
CA THR A 64 30.65 1.36 26.70
C THR A 64 31.13 2.79 26.55
N GLN A 65 31.06 3.55 27.63
CA GLN A 65 31.52 4.93 27.73
C GLN A 65 32.16 5.20 29.08
N THR A 66 33.09 6.15 29.15
CA THR A 66 33.60 6.69 30.41
C THR A 66 33.19 8.15 30.56
N THR A 67 32.89 8.56 31.79
CA THR A 67 32.53 9.95 32.10
C THR A 67 32.91 10.30 33.53
N THR A 68 33.12 11.57 33.82
CA THR A 68 33.40 12.05 35.17
C THR A 68 32.12 12.56 35.80
N THR A 69 31.78 12.03 36.98
CA THR A 69 30.63 12.47 37.77
C THR A 69 30.82 13.88 38.31
N ASN A 70 29.76 14.69 38.39
CA ASN A 70 29.85 16.01 39.03
C ASN A 70 29.83 15.93 40.56
N SER A 71 29.80 17.08 41.25
CA SER A 71 29.74 17.15 42.72
C SER A 71 28.50 16.49 43.35
N ASN A 72 27.42 16.33 42.57
CA ASN A 72 26.19 15.66 42.98
C ASN A 72 26.16 14.18 42.56
N GLY A 73 27.29 13.64 42.08
CA GLY A 73 27.38 12.27 41.56
C GLY A 73 26.63 12.04 40.26
N LEU A 74 26.25 13.10 39.53
CA LEU A 74 25.55 13.01 38.26
C LEU A 74 26.53 12.66 37.15
N ALA A 75 26.27 11.56 36.45
CA ALA A 75 26.87 11.22 35.17
C ALA A 75 25.96 11.65 34.02
N THR A 76 26.53 12.28 33.00
CA THR A 76 25.84 12.63 31.75
C THR A 76 26.58 11.97 30.59
N ILE A 77 25.85 11.22 29.77
CA ILE A 77 26.36 10.55 28.56
C ILE A 77 25.38 10.72 27.40
N GLU A 78 25.85 10.48 26.18
CA GLU A 78 25.01 10.39 24.99
C GLU A 78 25.00 8.93 24.52
N ILE A 79 23.93 8.20 24.78
CA ILE A 79 23.80 6.80 24.36
C ILE A 79 23.77 6.74 22.83
N GLY A 80 24.60 5.89 22.22
CA GLY A 80 24.82 5.82 20.77
C GLY A 80 26.13 6.49 20.33
N GLY A 81 26.78 7.23 21.23
CA GLY A 81 28.10 7.86 21.00
C GLY A 81 29.28 7.09 21.59
N GLY A 82 29.05 5.92 22.20
CA GLY A 82 30.09 5.14 22.87
C GLY A 82 30.86 4.18 21.97
N THR A 83 31.75 3.41 22.60
CA THR A 83 32.41 2.28 21.93
C THR A 83 31.45 1.11 21.87
N VAL A 84 31.03 0.75 20.66
CA VAL A 84 30.04 -0.31 20.41
C VAL A 84 30.64 -1.68 20.70
N ILE A 85 29.93 -2.52 21.44
CA ILE A 85 30.25 -3.92 21.72
C ILE A 85 29.40 -4.85 20.85
N THR A 86 28.12 -4.52 20.63
CA THR A 86 27.17 -5.36 19.88
C THR A 86 26.12 -4.51 19.20
N GLY A 87 25.75 -4.89 17.96
CA GLY A 87 24.72 -4.22 17.17
C GLY A 87 25.16 -2.86 16.62
N THR A 88 24.20 -2.08 16.13
CA THR A 88 24.38 -0.68 15.74
C THR A 88 23.19 0.13 16.26
N PHE A 89 23.40 1.38 16.67
CA PHE A 89 22.30 2.19 17.21
C PHE A 89 21.21 2.45 16.15
N SER A 90 21.63 2.67 14.89
CA SER A 90 20.72 2.82 13.75
C SER A 90 20.00 1.53 13.33
N GLY A 91 20.51 0.37 13.76
CA GLY A 91 19.89 -0.93 13.48
C GLY A 91 18.81 -1.34 14.46
N ILE A 92 18.59 -0.57 15.54
CA ILE A 92 17.55 -0.86 16.53
C ILE A 92 16.17 -0.63 15.89
N ASN A 93 15.31 -1.66 15.91
CA ASN A 93 13.94 -1.54 15.42
C ASN A 93 13.01 -0.91 16.48
N TRP A 94 13.07 0.41 16.58
CA TRP A 94 12.27 1.20 17.54
C TRP A 94 10.75 1.05 17.38
N GLY A 95 10.26 0.55 16.24
CA GLY A 95 8.84 0.41 15.94
C GLY A 95 8.18 -0.84 16.55
N VAL A 96 8.96 -1.74 17.16
CA VAL A 96 8.46 -3.04 17.63
C VAL A 96 8.67 -3.20 19.14
N GLY A 97 7.56 -3.39 19.86
CA GLY A 97 7.58 -3.72 21.28
C GLY A 97 8.15 -2.63 22.18
N SER A 98 8.23 -2.94 23.48
CA SER A 98 8.82 -2.04 24.48
C SER A 98 10.35 -2.15 24.46
N HIS A 99 11.02 -1.02 24.68
CA HIS A 99 12.48 -0.95 24.79
C HIS A 99 12.88 -0.55 26.20
N PHE A 100 14.01 -1.06 26.68
CA PHE A 100 14.55 -0.78 28.02
C PHE A 100 16.02 -0.40 27.93
N ILE A 101 16.44 0.59 28.72
CA ILE A 101 17.84 0.92 28.94
C ILE A 101 18.31 0.17 30.18
N LYS A 102 19.28 -0.72 29.99
CA LYS A 102 20.06 -1.29 31.09
C LYS A 102 21.41 -0.59 31.17
N THR A 103 21.76 -0.09 32.35
CA THR A 103 23.10 0.44 32.63
C THR A 103 23.81 -0.43 33.66
N GLU A 104 25.09 -0.68 33.42
CA GLU A 104 26.00 -1.39 34.31
C GLU A 104 27.21 -0.46 34.52
N ILE A 105 27.57 -0.17 35.78
CA ILE A 105 28.52 0.91 36.12
C ILE A 105 29.65 0.37 37.00
N ASP A 106 30.89 0.67 36.60
CA ASP A 106 32.09 0.51 37.41
C ASP A 106 32.47 1.89 38.00
N PRO A 107 32.33 2.07 39.33
CA PRO A 107 32.61 3.35 39.99
C PRO A 107 34.10 3.72 40.01
N THR A 108 34.99 2.80 39.65
CA THR A 108 36.45 3.01 39.56
C THR A 108 36.94 3.25 38.13
N GLY A 109 36.05 3.23 37.14
CA GLY A 109 36.39 3.47 35.73
C GLY A 109 36.96 2.25 35.00
N GLY A 110 36.96 1.06 35.62
CA GLY A 110 37.41 -0.19 35.02
C GLY A 110 36.31 -0.94 34.26
N SER A 111 36.37 -2.27 34.31
CA SER A 111 35.42 -3.21 33.69
C SER A 111 34.66 -4.07 34.70
N ASN A 112 34.80 -3.78 36.00
CA ASN A 112 34.14 -4.50 37.09
C ASN A 112 32.83 -3.78 37.45
N TYR A 113 31.80 -3.98 36.62
CA TYR A 113 30.50 -3.35 36.80
C TYR A 113 29.78 -3.90 38.04
N THR A 114 29.57 -3.05 39.05
CA THR A 114 28.99 -3.43 40.36
C THR A 114 27.62 -2.80 40.63
N ILE A 115 27.29 -1.73 39.91
CA ILE A 115 26.01 -1.04 40.02
C ILE A 115 25.22 -1.29 38.74
N SER A 116 23.97 -1.74 38.83
CA SER A 116 23.12 -1.95 37.66
C SER A 116 21.74 -1.36 37.85
N GLY A 117 21.19 -0.77 36.79
CA GLY A 117 19.82 -0.29 36.74
C GLY A 117 19.16 -0.62 35.40
N THR A 118 17.85 -0.82 35.38
CA THR A 118 17.07 -1.00 34.15
C THR A 118 15.82 -0.15 34.20
N SER A 119 15.58 0.64 33.15
CA SER A 119 14.42 1.50 33.01
C SER A 119 13.78 1.33 31.62
N GLN A 120 12.45 1.45 31.54
CA GLN A 120 11.75 1.42 30.27
C GLN A 120 11.91 2.76 29.55
N LEU A 121 12.14 2.72 28.23
CA LEU A 121 12.02 3.89 27.37
C LEU A 121 10.54 4.18 27.13
N LEU A 122 10.07 5.31 27.69
CA LEU A 122 8.73 5.83 27.44
C LEU A 122 8.78 6.89 26.33
N SER A 123 7.73 6.98 25.52
CA SER A 123 7.63 7.99 24.48
C SER A 123 7.59 9.40 25.09
N VAL A 124 8.39 10.31 24.54
CA VAL A 124 8.31 11.74 24.85
C VAL A 124 7.19 12.41 24.02
N PRO A 125 6.56 13.52 24.46
CA PRO A 125 5.46 14.16 23.74
C PRO A 125 5.74 14.49 22.27
N TYR A 126 6.97 14.89 21.94
CA TYR A 126 7.40 15.13 20.56
C TYR A 126 7.47 13.84 19.73
N ALA A 127 7.88 12.71 20.33
CA ALA A 127 7.90 11.40 19.67
C ALA A 127 6.48 10.85 19.45
N LEU A 128 5.52 11.15 20.34
CA LEU A 128 4.11 10.83 20.12
C LEU A 128 3.52 11.61 18.94
N TYR A 129 3.91 12.88 18.79
CA TYR A 129 3.49 13.70 17.64
C TYR A 129 4.14 13.23 16.32
N ALA A 130 5.43 12.86 16.33
CA ALA A 130 6.12 12.28 15.17
C ALA A 130 5.61 10.86 14.81
N GLY A 131 5.16 10.06 15.78
CA GLY A 131 4.46 8.80 15.53
C GLY A 131 3.08 8.98 14.88
N SER A 132 2.52 10.20 14.92
CA SER A 132 1.25 10.56 14.29
C SER A 132 1.42 11.08 12.86
N SER A 133 2.64 11.37 12.40
CA SER A 133 2.95 11.65 10.99
C SER A 133 3.14 10.35 10.21
N GLN A 134 2.16 9.44 10.30
CA GLN A 134 2.08 8.31 9.41
C GLN A 134 1.99 8.86 7.97
N SER A 135 2.83 8.35 7.06
CA SER A 135 2.80 8.76 5.66
C SER A 135 1.35 8.71 5.17
N LYS A 136 0.83 9.86 4.74
CA LYS A 136 -0.54 9.94 4.22
C LYS A 136 -0.69 9.31 2.84
N GLY A 137 0.42 8.83 2.27
CA GLY A 137 0.50 8.36 0.90
C GLY A 137 0.74 9.50 -0.07
N ARG A 138 1.12 9.14 -1.30
CA ARG A 138 1.14 10.06 -2.44
C ARG A 138 -0.27 10.15 -2.98
N THR A 139 -0.66 11.32 -3.51
CA THR A 139 -1.93 11.48 -4.25
C THR A 139 -2.08 10.46 -5.37
N SER A 140 -0.98 10.17 -6.08
CA SER A 140 -0.93 9.17 -7.14
C SER A 140 0.23 8.21 -6.92
N LEU A 141 -0.09 6.92 -6.86
CA LEU A 141 0.86 5.81 -6.88
C LEU A 141 1.02 5.32 -8.32
N ILE A 142 2.27 5.28 -8.82
CA ILE A 142 2.60 4.82 -10.17
C ILE A 142 3.56 3.65 -10.09
N ILE A 143 3.10 2.47 -10.47
CA ILE A 143 3.89 1.24 -10.60
C ILE A 143 4.11 1.01 -12.10
N ALA A 144 5.35 1.16 -12.58
CA ALA A 144 5.62 1.11 -14.02
C ALA A 144 7.03 0.60 -14.35
N GLY A 145 7.21 0.18 -15.61
CA GLY A 145 8.50 -0.21 -16.17
C GLY A 145 9.00 -1.57 -15.68
N ASP A 146 10.32 -1.74 -15.64
CA ASP A 146 10.94 -3.02 -15.31
C ASP A 146 11.01 -3.32 -13.80
N ILE A 147 9.87 -3.18 -13.14
CA ILE A 147 9.72 -3.36 -11.71
C ILE A 147 9.42 -4.82 -11.36
N THR A 148 10.14 -5.36 -10.37
CA THR A 148 9.86 -6.68 -9.78
C THR A 148 8.80 -6.59 -8.70
N ASP A 149 8.17 -7.72 -8.34
CA ASP A 149 7.17 -7.80 -7.26
C ASP A 149 7.70 -7.22 -5.93
N ALA A 150 8.95 -7.51 -5.57
CA ALA A 150 9.56 -7.01 -4.34
C ALA A 150 9.73 -5.48 -4.35
N GLN A 151 10.13 -4.91 -5.48
CA GLN A 151 10.27 -3.46 -5.64
C GLN A 151 8.90 -2.77 -5.62
N ALA A 152 7.90 -3.35 -6.30
CA ALA A 152 6.55 -2.81 -6.30
C ALA A 152 5.92 -2.87 -4.91
N ALA A 153 6.11 -3.96 -4.16
CA ALA A 153 5.65 -4.08 -2.78
C ALA A 153 6.31 -3.04 -1.86
N ALA A 154 7.62 -2.81 -2.00
CA ALA A 154 8.33 -1.76 -1.25
C ALA A 154 7.81 -0.37 -1.59
N GLN A 155 7.51 -0.09 -2.86
CA GLN A 155 6.95 1.18 -3.29
C GLN A 155 5.52 1.38 -2.77
N VAL A 156 4.66 0.36 -2.84
CA VAL A 156 3.32 0.38 -2.24
C VAL A 156 3.41 0.68 -0.75
N ALA A 157 4.30 0.01 -0.02
CA ALA A 157 4.47 0.23 1.43
C ALA A 157 4.92 1.66 1.77
N ALA A 158 5.68 2.31 0.88
CA ALA A 158 6.16 3.67 1.09
C ALA A 158 5.16 4.76 0.64
N GLU A 159 4.39 4.48 -0.40
CA GLU A 159 3.64 5.50 -1.15
C GLU A 159 2.12 5.35 -1.05
N LEU A 160 1.58 4.18 -0.73
CA LEU A 160 0.14 3.97 -0.53
C LEU A 160 -0.26 4.40 0.89
N GLY A 161 -1.22 5.31 0.99
CA GLY A 161 -1.74 5.78 2.26
C GLY A 161 -3.19 6.25 2.20
N PRO A 162 -3.73 6.77 3.30
CA PRO A 162 -5.15 7.16 3.41
C PRO A 162 -5.57 8.30 2.46
N GLU A 163 -4.63 9.11 1.97
CA GLU A 163 -4.87 10.20 1.02
C GLU A 163 -4.44 9.83 -0.42
N THR A 164 -4.09 8.57 -0.69
CA THR A 164 -3.86 8.13 -2.07
C THR A 164 -5.17 8.06 -2.83
N GLU A 165 -5.26 8.87 -3.88
CA GLU A 165 -6.47 9.00 -4.71
C GLU A 165 -6.37 8.14 -5.97
N ASN A 166 -5.17 8.01 -6.55
CA ASN A 166 -5.02 7.35 -7.85
C ASN A 166 -3.98 6.24 -7.79
N ILE A 167 -4.28 5.12 -8.43
CA ILE A 167 -3.32 4.03 -8.61
C ILE A 167 -3.22 3.69 -10.09
N TYR A 168 -1.99 3.78 -10.60
CA TYR A 168 -1.65 3.45 -11.97
C TYR A 168 -0.61 2.34 -12.00
N ILE A 169 -0.98 1.17 -12.52
CA ILE A 169 -0.09 0.04 -12.80
C ILE A 169 0.06 -0.02 -14.32
N MET A 170 1.18 0.46 -14.87
CA MET A 170 1.30 0.62 -16.31
C MET A 170 2.62 0.18 -16.91
N ASN A 171 2.57 -0.50 -18.05
CA ASN A 171 3.76 -0.87 -18.83
C ASN A 171 4.79 -1.67 -18.01
N THR A 172 4.35 -2.53 -17.08
CA THR A 172 5.29 -3.31 -16.28
C THR A 172 5.75 -4.56 -17.03
N THR A 173 7.05 -4.82 -17.04
CA THR A 173 7.63 -5.98 -17.74
C THR A 173 7.96 -7.17 -16.85
N ASN A 174 8.27 -6.96 -15.57
CA ASN A 174 8.65 -8.04 -14.63
C ASN A 174 7.70 -8.22 -13.45
N LEU A 175 6.68 -7.37 -13.32
CA LEU A 175 5.66 -7.48 -12.27
C LEU A 175 4.72 -8.64 -12.59
N THR A 176 4.59 -9.58 -11.65
CA THR A 176 3.70 -10.74 -11.76
C THR A 176 2.53 -10.65 -10.77
N THR A 177 2.75 -10.09 -9.59
CA THR A 177 1.71 -9.92 -8.58
C THR A 177 1.82 -8.56 -7.90
N LEU A 178 0.69 -8.02 -7.46
CA LEU A 178 0.67 -6.78 -6.67
C LEU A 178 -0.41 -6.84 -5.59
N ASP A 179 -0.04 -6.56 -4.35
CA ASP A 179 -0.98 -6.42 -3.24
C ASP A 179 -1.38 -4.96 -3.04
N LEU A 180 -2.66 -4.65 -3.24
CA LEU A 180 -3.26 -3.34 -2.99
C LEU A 180 -4.39 -3.42 -1.95
N SER A 181 -4.38 -4.43 -1.08
CA SER A 181 -5.39 -4.62 -0.03
C SER A 181 -5.51 -3.45 0.95
N ALA A 182 -4.52 -2.56 1.04
CA ALA A 182 -4.63 -1.34 1.84
C ALA A 182 -5.48 -0.25 1.17
N ALA A 183 -5.69 -0.30 -0.16
CA ALA A 183 -6.49 0.67 -0.89
C ALA A 183 -7.99 0.44 -0.61
N LYS A 184 -8.67 1.49 -0.14
CA LYS A 184 -10.11 1.43 0.19
C LYS A 184 -10.97 2.23 -0.78
N ARG A 185 -10.53 3.43 -1.14
CA ARG A 185 -11.30 4.37 -1.97
C ARG A 185 -10.32 5.03 -2.92
N LEU A 186 -10.64 5.04 -4.20
CA LEU A 186 -9.82 5.67 -5.23
C LEU A 186 -10.68 6.60 -6.07
N VAL A 187 -10.07 7.63 -6.62
CA VAL A 187 -10.61 8.39 -7.74
C VAL A 187 -10.42 7.56 -9.00
N ASP A 188 -9.19 7.18 -9.34
CA ASP A 188 -8.87 6.37 -10.52
C ASP A 188 -8.06 5.12 -10.18
N LEU A 189 -8.44 3.99 -10.78
CA LEU A 189 -7.65 2.77 -10.81
C LEU A 189 -7.41 2.36 -12.25
N SER A 190 -6.13 2.27 -12.64
CA SER A 190 -5.72 1.94 -14.00
C SER A 190 -4.67 0.84 -14.00
N ILE A 191 -4.95 -0.27 -14.66
CA ILE A 191 -4.09 -1.44 -14.78
C ILE A 191 -3.89 -1.71 -16.27
N LYS A 192 -2.81 -1.16 -16.86
CA LYS A 192 -2.63 -1.10 -18.32
C LYS A 192 -1.32 -1.69 -18.82
N SER A 193 -1.38 -2.48 -19.89
CA SER A 193 -0.19 -2.89 -20.66
C SER A 193 0.86 -3.63 -19.82
N ASN A 194 0.43 -4.44 -18.85
CA ASN A 194 1.36 -5.21 -18.00
C ASN A 194 1.53 -6.61 -18.59
N SER A 195 2.74 -6.92 -19.08
CA SER A 195 2.98 -8.11 -19.90
C SER A 195 2.98 -9.41 -19.09
N ASN A 196 3.38 -9.35 -17.82
CA ASN A 196 3.55 -10.52 -16.95
C ASN A 196 2.65 -10.52 -15.71
N LEU A 197 1.81 -9.49 -15.51
CA LEU A 197 0.93 -9.37 -14.35
C LEU A 197 -0.17 -10.45 -14.38
N VAL A 198 -0.15 -11.32 -13.39
CA VAL A 198 -1.07 -12.47 -13.24
C VAL A 198 -2.22 -12.14 -12.29
N SER A 199 -1.97 -11.36 -11.24
CA SER A 199 -2.99 -11.04 -10.23
C SER A 199 -2.74 -9.71 -9.52
N VAL A 200 -3.82 -9.03 -9.14
CA VAL A 200 -3.79 -7.85 -8.28
C VAL A 200 -4.79 -8.06 -7.14
N ASN A 201 -4.36 -7.87 -5.90
CA ASN A 201 -5.24 -7.99 -4.74
C ASN A 201 -5.95 -6.65 -4.46
N LEU A 202 -7.27 -6.62 -4.59
CA LEU A 202 -8.13 -5.45 -4.38
C LEU A 202 -9.22 -5.74 -3.33
N SER A 203 -8.93 -6.61 -2.37
CA SER A 203 -9.91 -7.19 -1.43
C SER A 203 -10.73 -6.16 -0.64
N ASN A 204 -10.16 -4.97 -0.40
CA ASN A 204 -10.78 -3.92 0.43
C ASN A 204 -11.20 -2.67 -0.35
N LEU A 205 -11.05 -2.66 -1.68
CA LEU A 205 -11.43 -1.51 -2.51
C LEU A 205 -12.96 -1.41 -2.59
N SER A 206 -13.55 -0.46 -1.89
CA SER A 206 -15.00 -0.29 -1.76
C SER A 206 -15.61 0.69 -2.76
N ASP A 207 -14.86 1.71 -3.18
CA ASP A 207 -15.36 2.77 -4.05
C ASP A 207 -14.30 3.24 -5.05
N VAL A 208 -14.73 3.47 -6.30
CA VAL A 208 -13.95 4.17 -7.34
C VAL A 208 -14.78 5.34 -7.85
N TYR A 209 -14.29 6.58 -7.71
CA TYR A 209 -15.11 7.75 -8.02
C TYR A 209 -15.15 8.11 -9.50
N ASN A 210 -14.06 7.88 -10.23
CA ASN A 210 -13.94 8.29 -11.61
C ASN A 210 -13.94 7.09 -12.55
N ALA A 211 -12.79 6.45 -12.75
CA ALA A 211 -12.67 5.37 -13.71
C ALA A 211 -11.91 4.14 -13.18
N LEU A 212 -12.34 2.98 -13.67
CA LEU A 212 -11.70 1.70 -13.44
C LEU A 212 -11.28 1.11 -14.78
N TYR A 213 -9.98 1.15 -15.09
CA TYR A 213 -9.41 0.65 -16.33
C TYR A 213 -8.57 -0.62 -16.11
N VAL A 214 -8.83 -1.66 -16.88
CA VAL A 214 -8.02 -2.88 -16.94
C VAL A 214 -7.79 -3.24 -18.41
N GLU A 215 -6.63 -2.88 -18.96
CA GLU A 215 -6.38 -2.94 -20.40
C GLU A 215 -5.06 -3.63 -20.74
N GLY A 216 -5.03 -4.51 -21.73
CA GLY A 216 -3.78 -5.04 -22.27
C GLY A 216 -2.92 -5.83 -21.27
N ASN A 217 -3.52 -6.47 -20.27
CA ASN A 217 -2.80 -7.31 -19.31
C ASN A 217 -2.76 -8.75 -19.84
N ALA A 218 -1.64 -9.13 -20.43
CA ALA A 218 -1.54 -10.36 -21.24
C ALA A 218 -1.63 -11.66 -20.42
N ARG A 219 -1.36 -11.61 -19.11
CA ARG A 219 -1.32 -12.77 -18.21
C ARG A 219 -2.37 -12.74 -17.09
N LEU A 220 -3.14 -11.65 -16.98
CA LEU A 220 -4.17 -11.51 -15.95
C LEU A 220 -5.34 -12.45 -16.28
N SER A 221 -5.48 -13.52 -15.51
CA SER A 221 -6.46 -14.59 -15.78
C SER A 221 -7.81 -14.35 -15.14
N SER A 222 -7.84 -13.63 -14.02
CA SER A 222 -9.06 -13.23 -13.34
C SER A 222 -8.81 -11.96 -12.54
N ILE A 223 -9.87 -11.24 -12.25
CA ILE A 223 -9.81 -10.08 -11.35
C ILE A 223 -11.13 -9.93 -10.62
N SER A 224 -11.05 -9.66 -9.32
CA SER A 224 -12.21 -9.55 -8.44
C SER A 224 -12.14 -8.27 -7.64
N PHE A 225 -13.31 -7.68 -7.42
CA PHE A 225 -13.53 -6.51 -6.60
C PHE A 225 -14.56 -6.87 -5.51
N PRO A 226 -14.16 -7.62 -4.48
CA PRO A 226 -15.10 -8.32 -3.59
C PRO A 226 -16.05 -7.39 -2.85
N VAL A 227 -15.59 -6.17 -2.53
CA VAL A 227 -16.35 -5.20 -1.73
C VAL A 227 -16.69 -3.90 -2.48
N LEU A 228 -16.38 -3.81 -3.78
CA LEU A 228 -16.63 -2.62 -4.58
C LEU A 228 -18.13 -2.42 -4.78
N LYS A 229 -18.65 -1.29 -4.30
CA LYS A 229 -20.09 -0.99 -4.32
C LYS A 229 -20.51 -0.11 -5.48
N THR A 230 -19.65 0.87 -5.83
CA THR A 230 -19.98 1.90 -6.81
C THR A 230 -18.78 2.31 -7.65
N VAL A 231 -19.06 2.64 -8.92
CA VAL A 231 -18.14 3.39 -9.81
C VAL A 231 -18.89 4.60 -10.36
N LEU A 232 -18.57 5.82 -9.92
CA LEU A 232 -19.51 6.94 -10.04
C LEU A 232 -19.50 7.66 -11.40
N ALA A 233 -18.35 8.15 -11.87
CA ALA A 233 -18.35 9.24 -12.87
C ALA A 233 -18.11 8.82 -14.32
N SER A 234 -17.24 7.83 -14.58
CA SER A 234 -16.81 7.46 -15.93
C SER A 234 -17.25 6.04 -16.30
N GLU A 235 -16.36 5.07 -16.25
CA GLU A 235 -16.60 3.75 -16.80
C GLU A 235 -15.80 2.68 -16.06
N ILE A 236 -16.38 1.49 -16.03
CA ILE A 236 -15.66 0.24 -15.82
C ILE A 236 -15.24 -0.23 -17.21
N TYR A 237 -13.95 -0.22 -17.51
CA TYR A 237 -13.41 -0.49 -18.84
C TYR A 237 -12.39 -1.63 -18.81
N PHE A 238 -12.68 -2.70 -19.55
CA PHE A 238 -11.84 -3.87 -19.66
C PHE A 238 -11.58 -4.17 -21.13
N SER A 239 -10.34 -4.10 -21.59
CA SER A 239 -10.05 -4.35 -23.01
C SER A 239 -8.73 -5.05 -23.27
N GLY A 240 -8.71 -5.98 -24.22
CA GLY A 240 -7.47 -6.60 -24.70
C GLY A 240 -6.71 -7.40 -23.64
N ASN A 241 -7.38 -7.88 -22.58
CA ASN A 241 -6.74 -8.76 -21.59
C ASN A 241 -6.81 -10.20 -22.11
N SER A 242 -5.75 -10.62 -22.83
CA SER A 242 -5.73 -11.82 -23.65
C SER A 242 -5.75 -13.15 -22.88
N ALA A 243 -5.61 -13.14 -21.55
CA ALA A 243 -5.73 -14.32 -20.69
C ALA A 243 -6.94 -14.28 -19.76
N LEU A 244 -7.70 -13.17 -19.75
CA LEU A 244 -8.75 -12.92 -18.77
C LEU A 244 -9.94 -13.86 -19.02
N GLN A 245 -10.27 -14.67 -18.02
CA GLN A 245 -11.34 -15.67 -18.06
C GLN A 245 -12.57 -15.23 -17.25
N SER A 246 -12.36 -14.47 -16.17
CA SER A 246 -13.45 -14.00 -15.32
C SER A 246 -13.20 -12.61 -14.73
N VAL A 247 -14.30 -11.86 -14.57
CA VAL A 247 -14.32 -10.59 -13.83
C VAL A 247 -15.43 -10.68 -12.78
N SER A 248 -15.16 -10.26 -11.55
CA SER A 248 -16.14 -10.37 -10.47
C SER A 248 -16.36 -9.08 -9.69
N PHE A 249 -17.63 -8.72 -9.54
CA PHE A 249 -18.13 -7.56 -8.82
C PHE A 249 -19.30 -7.95 -7.89
N PRO A 250 -19.05 -8.71 -6.80
CA PRO A 250 -20.11 -9.31 -5.99
C PRO A 250 -21.05 -8.28 -5.33
N LEU A 251 -20.53 -7.10 -4.99
CA LEU A 251 -21.28 -6.04 -4.29
C LEU A 251 -21.56 -4.79 -5.15
N LEU A 252 -21.23 -4.81 -6.44
CA LEU A 252 -21.45 -3.64 -7.30
C LEU A 252 -22.95 -3.47 -7.57
N THR A 253 -23.50 -2.37 -7.08
CA THR A 253 -24.92 -2.04 -7.22
C THR A 253 -25.17 -1.04 -8.33
N LYS A 254 -24.23 -0.12 -8.55
CA LYS A 254 -24.41 1.03 -9.43
C LYS A 254 -23.13 1.49 -10.12
N THR A 255 -23.24 1.78 -11.43
CA THR A 255 -22.17 2.39 -12.23
C THR A 255 -22.75 3.21 -13.38
N LYS A 256 -21.96 4.01 -14.09
CA LYS A 256 -22.43 4.74 -15.28
C LYS A 256 -22.40 3.86 -16.53
N THR A 257 -21.28 3.18 -16.76
CA THR A 257 -21.04 2.35 -17.94
C THR A 257 -20.18 1.15 -17.56
N ILE A 258 -20.52 -0.02 -18.10
CA ILE A 258 -19.65 -1.20 -18.14
C ILE A 258 -19.27 -1.42 -19.60
N TYR A 259 -17.98 -1.33 -19.90
CA TYR A 259 -17.38 -1.64 -21.20
C TYR A 259 -16.36 -2.76 -21.02
N ILE A 260 -16.61 -3.91 -21.63
CA ILE A 260 -15.73 -5.09 -21.55
C ILE A 260 -15.63 -5.66 -22.96
N SER A 261 -14.51 -5.42 -23.65
CA SER A 261 -14.39 -5.84 -25.05
C SER A 261 -13.01 -6.37 -25.44
N GLY A 262 -12.97 -7.35 -26.35
CA GLY A 262 -11.70 -7.88 -26.86
C GLY A 262 -10.94 -8.75 -25.84
N ASN A 263 -11.64 -9.38 -24.89
CA ASN A 263 -11.04 -10.33 -23.96
C ASN A 263 -11.36 -11.76 -24.43
N ALA A 264 -10.46 -12.33 -25.23
CA ALA A 264 -10.72 -13.52 -26.04
C ALA A 264 -11.07 -14.81 -25.27
N PHE A 265 -10.84 -14.85 -23.94
CA PHE A 265 -11.18 -16.00 -23.09
C PHE A 265 -12.17 -15.67 -21.99
N LEU A 266 -12.69 -14.43 -21.95
CA LEU A 266 -13.59 -14.01 -20.89
C LEU A 266 -14.93 -14.72 -21.08
N SER A 267 -15.22 -15.64 -20.17
CA SER A 267 -16.39 -16.53 -20.21
C SER A 267 -17.35 -16.31 -19.05
N TYR A 268 -16.98 -15.48 -18.06
CA TYR A 268 -17.79 -15.23 -16.88
C TYR A 268 -17.64 -13.81 -16.34
N ILE A 269 -18.76 -13.14 -16.09
CA ILE A 269 -18.86 -11.85 -15.41
C ILE A 269 -19.83 -11.98 -14.23
N ASP A 270 -19.34 -11.78 -13.02
CA ASP A 270 -20.15 -11.85 -11.81
C ASP A 270 -20.69 -10.47 -11.42
N LEU A 271 -22.00 -10.28 -11.53
CA LEU A 271 -22.72 -9.04 -11.21
C LEU A 271 -24.04 -9.34 -10.45
N PRO A 272 -23.99 -9.99 -9.27
CA PRO A 272 -25.18 -10.59 -8.66
C PRO A 272 -26.12 -9.57 -8.03
N VAL A 273 -25.66 -8.38 -7.64
CA VAL A 273 -26.49 -7.35 -6.98
C VAL A 273 -26.63 -6.06 -7.80
N PHE A 274 -26.19 -6.08 -9.07
CA PHE A 274 -26.25 -4.91 -9.93
C PHE A 274 -27.70 -4.48 -10.21
N SER A 275 -28.02 -3.21 -9.96
CA SER A 275 -29.41 -2.72 -9.94
C SER A 275 -29.65 -1.42 -10.69
N SER A 276 -28.62 -0.60 -10.95
CA SER A 276 -28.85 0.70 -11.61
C SER A 276 -27.65 1.25 -12.36
N PHE A 277 -27.94 2.07 -13.38
CA PHE A 277 -27.00 2.95 -14.04
C PHE A 277 -27.15 4.41 -13.57
N TYR A 278 -26.08 5.21 -13.63
CA TYR A 278 -26.15 6.68 -13.43
C TYR A 278 -26.70 7.43 -14.65
N SER A 279 -26.56 6.84 -15.84
CA SER A 279 -26.91 7.45 -17.12
C SER A 279 -27.54 6.42 -18.06
N ASN A 280 -28.30 6.90 -19.03
CA ASN A 280 -28.93 6.06 -20.05
C ASN A 280 -27.96 5.81 -21.22
N LEU A 281 -26.99 6.71 -21.45
CA LEU A 281 -26.03 6.64 -22.56
C LEU A 281 -24.97 5.56 -22.32
N TYR A 282 -24.81 4.63 -23.27
CA TYR A 282 -23.77 3.58 -23.30
C TYR A 282 -23.66 2.76 -22.01
N SER A 283 -24.75 2.13 -21.59
CA SER A 283 -24.85 1.50 -20.25
C SER A 283 -24.03 0.22 -20.13
N PHE A 284 -24.15 -0.72 -21.08
CA PHE A 284 -23.59 -2.07 -20.93
C PHE A 284 -23.08 -2.63 -22.27
N GLN A 285 -21.77 -2.64 -22.47
CA GLN A 285 -21.11 -3.09 -23.69
C GLN A 285 -20.16 -4.23 -23.34
N VAL A 286 -20.57 -5.46 -23.63
CA VAL A 286 -19.79 -6.66 -23.38
C VAL A 286 -19.69 -7.47 -24.67
N SER A 287 -18.82 -7.03 -25.57
CA SER A 287 -18.71 -7.57 -26.93
C SER A 287 -17.30 -8.04 -27.27
N ARG A 288 -17.14 -8.93 -28.26
CA ARG A 288 -15.80 -9.46 -28.64
C ARG A 288 -15.11 -10.21 -27.48
N ASN A 289 -15.86 -11.01 -26.73
CA ASN A 289 -15.36 -11.87 -25.65
C ASN A 289 -15.66 -13.35 -25.95
N ALA A 290 -15.66 -14.23 -24.96
CA ALA A 290 -15.99 -15.65 -25.09
C ALA A 290 -17.13 -16.06 -24.14
N LEU A 291 -18.11 -15.17 -23.94
CA LEU A 291 -19.25 -15.46 -23.06
C LEU A 291 -20.15 -16.53 -23.72
N PRO A 292 -20.49 -17.62 -23.01
CA PRO A 292 -21.40 -18.65 -23.53
C PRO A 292 -22.86 -18.19 -23.46
N SER A 293 -23.73 -18.78 -24.29
CA SER A 293 -25.16 -18.41 -24.37
C SER A 293 -25.91 -18.44 -23.03
N TYR A 294 -25.58 -19.37 -22.12
CA TYR A 294 -26.21 -19.41 -20.80
C TYR A 294 -25.88 -18.15 -19.98
N HIS A 295 -24.67 -17.62 -20.14
CA HIS A 295 -24.24 -16.42 -19.44
C HIS A 295 -24.83 -15.17 -20.08
N ILE A 296 -24.94 -15.14 -21.41
CA ILE A 296 -25.71 -14.11 -22.13
C ILE A 296 -27.17 -14.06 -21.63
N ASN A 297 -27.83 -15.21 -21.50
CA ASN A 297 -29.19 -15.28 -20.95
C ASN A 297 -29.25 -14.73 -19.51
N SER A 298 -28.29 -15.09 -18.66
CA SER A 298 -28.21 -14.59 -17.28
C SER A 298 -28.04 -13.07 -17.22
N LEU A 299 -27.19 -12.50 -18.07
CA LEU A 299 -26.98 -11.05 -18.15
C LEU A 299 -28.23 -10.33 -18.66
N LEU A 300 -28.89 -10.84 -19.71
CA LEU A 300 -30.15 -10.30 -20.22
C LEU A 300 -31.22 -10.31 -19.13
N SER A 301 -31.40 -11.44 -18.45
CA SER A 301 -32.37 -11.57 -17.35
C SER A 301 -32.11 -10.56 -16.23
N LYS A 302 -30.84 -10.34 -15.88
CA LYS A 302 -30.46 -9.31 -14.90
C LYS A 302 -30.81 -7.91 -15.40
N LEU A 303 -30.48 -7.57 -16.64
CA LEU A 303 -30.65 -6.24 -17.23
C LEU A 303 -32.12 -5.83 -17.42
N LEU A 304 -33.07 -6.77 -17.37
CA LEU A 304 -34.51 -6.47 -17.31
C LEU A 304 -34.87 -5.55 -16.14
N ASN A 305 -34.30 -5.83 -14.96
CA ASN A 305 -34.68 -5.20 -13.70
C ASN A 305 -33.74 -4.05 -13.31
N VAL A 306 -32.77 -3.73 -14.16
CA VAL A 306 -31.82 -2.64 -13.92
C VAL A 306 -32.40 -1.30 -14.36
N SER A 307 -32.38 -0.33 -13.45
CA SER A 307 -32.77 1.06 -13.70
C SER A 307 -31.68 1.81 -14.50
N PRO A 308 -32.00 2.71 -15.43
CA PRO A 308 -33.34 3.08 -15.89
C PRO A 308 -34.01 1.94 -16.68
N ALA A 309 -35.34 1.85 -16.66
CA ALA A 309 -36.06 0.82 -17.40
C ALA A 309 -35.87 0.93 -18.93
N SER A 310 -35.76 2.15 -19.45
CA SER A 310 -35.65 2.46 -20.88
C SER A 310 -34.43 3.33 -21.22
N GLY A 311 -34.05 3.39 -22.50
CA GLY A 311 -32.97 4.24 -22.99
C GLY A 311 -31.56 3.66 -22.81
N LYS A 312 -31.44 2.42 -22.32
CA LYS A 312 -30.19 1.68 -22.19
C LYS A 312 -29.65 1.26 -23.55
N PHE A 313 -28.33 1.24 -23.63
CA PHE A 313 -27.57 0.65 -24.73
C PHE A 313 -26.90 -0.63 -24.23
N ILE A 314 -27.32 -1.77 -24.77
CA ILE A 314 -26.86 -3.11 -24.40
C ILE A 314 -26.25 -3.75 -25.63
N ASP A 315 -24.96 -4.02 -25.61
CA ASP A 315 -24.26 -4.77 -26.66
C ASP A 315 -23.64 -6.01 -26.03
N LEU A 316 -24.11 -7.19 -26.44
CA LEU A 316 -23.58 -8.50 -26.03
C LEU A 316 -23.06 -9.29 -27.24
N SER A 317 -22.80 -8.63 -28.37
CA SER A 317 -22.46 -9.29 -29.65
C SER A 317 -20.97 -9.58 -29.82
N GLY A 318 -20.64 -10.33 -30.88
CA GLY A 318 -19.29 -10.70 -31.25
C GLY A 318 -18.65 -11.71 -30.29
N GLN A 319 -19.41 -12.57 -29.61
CA GLN A 319 -18.80 -13.61 -28.79
C GLN A 319 -18.09 -14.63 -29.69
N THR A 320 -17.00 -15.21 -29.20
CA THR A 320 -16.26 -16.26 -29.89
C THR A 320 -16.11 -17.47 -28.96
N PRO A 321 -16.76 -18.61 -29.24
CA PRO A 321 -17.71 -18.83 -30.35
C PRO A 321 -18.98 -17.98 -30.23
N PRO A 322 -19.74 -17.78 -31.33
CA PRO A 322 -21.00 -17.03 -31.29
C PRO A 322 -21.96 -17.57 -30.22
N ALA A 323 -22.55 -16.67 -29.45
CA ALA A 323 -23.38 -17.01 -28.30
C ALA A 323 -24.74 -16.31 -28.36
N PRO A 324 -25.62 -16.68 -29.32
CA PRO A 324 -26.94 -16.09 -29.42
C PRO A 324 -27.76 -16.41 -28.15
N PRO A 325 -28.69 -15.52 -27.75
CA PRO A 325 -29.60 -15.79 -26.66
C PRO A 325 -30.54 -16.96 -27.01
N THR A 326 -30.91 -17.74 -26.01
CA THR A 326 -31.72 -18.97 -26.18
C THR A 326 -32.83 -19.04 -25.14
N GLY A 327 -33.94 -19.74 -25.47
CA GLY A 327 -35.04 -19.96 -24.52
C GLY A 327 -35.55 -18.65 -23.91
N GLN A 328 -35.53 -18.57 -22.57
CA GLN A 328 -35.93 -17.37 -21.83
C GLN A 328 -35.14 -16.12 -22.24
N GLY A 329 -33.88 -16.23 -22.65
CA GLY A 329 -33.08 -15.10 -23.10
C GLY A 329 -33.62 -14.41 -24.36
N ILE A 330 -34.34 -15.13 -25.23
CA ILE A 330 -35.02 -14.53 -26.40
C ILE A 330 -36.16 -13.63 -25.93
N ILE A 331 -36.93 -14.10 -24.94
CA ILE A 331 -38.04 -13.36 -24.34
C ILE A 331 -37.50 -12.15 -23.59
N ASP A 332 -36.47 -12.34 -22.75
CA ASP A 332 -35.84 -11.27 -21.99
C ASP A 332 -35.31 -10.17 -22.92
N LYS A 333 -34.59 -10.54 -24.00
CA LYS A 333 -34.16 -9.60 -25.05
C LYS A 333 -35.34 -8.83 -25.64
N ALA A 334 -36.44 -9.49 -25.96
CA ALA A 334 -37.62 -8.83 -26.52
C ALA A 334 -38.27 -7.87 -25.51
N THR A 335 -38.38 -8.25 -24.24
CA THR A 335 -38.97 -7.44 -23.17
C THR A 335 -38.13 -6.20 -22.87
N ILE A 336 -36.81 -6.28 -22.92
CA ILE A 336 -35.94 -5.12 -22.71
C ILE A 336 -36.12 -4.09 -23.84
N LYS A 337 -36.52 -4.42 -25.08
CA LYS A 337 -36.48 -3.48 -26.23
C LYS A 337 -37.32 -2.19 -26.12
N MET A 338 -38.09 -1.95 -25.05
CA MET A 338 -38.82 -0.69 -24.82
C MET A 338 -37.89 0.55 -24.80
N ASN A 339 -37.65 1.14 -25.98
CA ASN A 339 -36.71 2.24 -26.23
C ASN A 339 -35.25 1.96 -25.81
N ASN A 340 -34.88 0.69 -25.69
CA ASN A 340 -33.50 0.25 -25.45
C ASN A 340 -32.89 -0.25 -26.77
N SER A 341 -31.60 0.00 -26.98
CA SER A 341 -30.84 -0.59 -28.09
C SER A 341 -30.17 -1.88 -27.62
N ILE A 342 -30.43 -3.01 -28.28
CA ILE A 342 -29.91 -4.32 -27.87
C ILE A 342 -29.33 -5.08 -29.05
N SER A 343 -28.04 -5.42 -28.95
CA SER A 343 -27.32 -6.29 -29.89
C SER A 343 -26.89 -7.59 -29.19
N THR A 344 -27.02 -8.71 -29.89
CA THR A 344 -26.47 -10.03 -29.52
C THR A 344 -26.01 -10.70 -30.81
N ASP A 345 -25.25 -11.79 -30.69
CA ASP A 345 -25.09 -12.75 -31.79
C ASP A 345 -26.44 -13.33 -32.25
#